data_AF-A0A924BB81-F1
#
_entry.id   AF-A0A924BB81-F1
#
_cell.length_a   1.000
_cell.length_b   1.000
_cell.length_c   1.000
_cell.angle_alpha   90.00
_cell.angle_beta   90.00
_cell.angle_gamma   90.00
#
_symmetry.space_group_name_H-M   'P 1'
#
loop_
_entity.id
_entity.type
_entity.pdbx_description
1 polymer ?
#
loop_
_entity_poly.entity_id
_entity_poly.type
_entity_poly.pdbx_seq_one_letter_code
_entity_poly.pdbx_strand_id
1 'polypeptide(L)'
;MDKEVISEWFKNLQDNITREIEKTDGKAKFADDTWLRPEGGGGHSRVITKGNIIEKGAVNFSAVGGVTPQSVLKGLNLTEGDFFATGVSIIMHPYNPMVPIIHMNVRYFEMSTGVKWFGGGIDLT
;
A
#
# COMPACT_ATOMS: atom_id res chain seq x y z
N MET A 1 2.88 12.22 15.34
CA MET A 1 2.23 12.34 14.02
C MET A 1 0.97 11.52 14.10
N ASP A 2 -0.16 12.07 13.67
CA ASP A 2 -1.46 11.43 13.79
C ASP A 2 -1.67 10.37 12.71
N LYS A 3 -2.49 9.35 12.96
CA LYS A 3 -2.70 8.24 12.01
C LYS A 3 -3.34 8.72 10.71
N GLU A 4 -4.21 9.72 10.79
CA GLU A 4 -4.87 10.38 9.66
C GLU A 4 -3.85 11.11 8.79
N VAL A 5 -2.89 11.79 9.41
CA VAL A 5 -1.80 12.49 8.70
C VAL A 5 -0.90 11.50 7.95
N ILE A 6 -0.57 10.37 8.59
CA ILE A 6 0.25 9.31 7.97
C ILE A 6 -0.51 8.66 6.80
N SER A 7 -1.78 8.34 6.99
CA SER A 7 -2.64 7.76 5.96
C SER A 7 -2.77 8.69 4.75
N GLU A 8 -3.01 9.98 4.98
CA GLU A 8 -3.09 10.97 3.90
C GLU A 8 -1.75 11.11 3.16
N TRP A 9 -0.64 11.08 3.89
CA TRP A 9 0.69 11.08 3.26
C TRP A 9 0.90 9.86 2.35
N PHE A 10 0.50 8.67 2.79
CA PHE A 10 0.58 7.45 1.97
C PHE A 10 -0.34 7.48 0.75
N LYS A 11 -1.54 8.05 0.86
CA LYS A 11 -2.43 8.24 -0.29
C LYS A 11 -1.80 9.16 -1.35
N ASN A 12 -1.23 10.29 -0.91
CA ASN A 12 -0.50 11.20 -1.79
C ASN A 12 0.76 10.55 -2.39
N LEU A 13 1.41 9.63 -1.67
CA LEU A 13 2.51 8.84 -2.21
C LEU A 13 2.07 7.93 -3.37
N GLN A 14 0.94 7.22 -3.23
CA GLN A 14 0.36 6.45 -4.34
C GLN A 14 0.05 7.35 -5.54
N ASP A 15 -0.56 8.51 -5.31
CA ASP A 15 -0.89 9.49 -6.37
C ASP A 15 0.36 9.96 -7.11
N ASN A 16 1.41 10.31 -6.38
CA ASN A 16 2.67 10.74 -6.99
C ASN A 16 3.32 9.61 -7.80
N ILE A 17 3.41 8.40 -7.25
CA ILE A 17 4.09 7.30 -7.93
C ILE A 17 3.33 6.87 -9.19
N THR A 18 2.01 6.75 -9.11
CA THR A 18 1.19 6.39 -10.28
C THR A 18 1.30 7.44 -11.38
N ARG A 19 1.23 8.73 -11.04
CA ARG A 19 1.42 9.82 -12.01
C ARG A 19 2.78 9.76 -12.72
N GLU A 20 3.87 9.58 -11.97
CA GLU A 20 5.21 9.54 -12.58
C GLU A 20 5.43 8.28 -13.42
N ILE A 21 4.84 7.13 -13.03
CA ILE A 21 4.88 5.90 -13.84
C ILE A 21 4.11 6.08 -15.15
N GLU A 22 2.88 6.62 -15.12
CA GLU A 22 2.11 6.86 -16.35
C GLU A 22 2.83 7.83 -17.30
N LYS A 23 3.41 8.89 -16.74
CA LYS A 23 4.19 9.87 -17.52
C LYS A 23 5.41 9.21 -18.16
N THR A 24 6.08 8.32 -17.45
CA THR A 24 7.28 7.62 -17.94
C THR A 24 6.91 6.55 -18.98
N ASP A 25 5.84 5.79 -18.75
CA ASP A 25 5.34 4.80 -19.71
C ASP A 25 4.83 5.46 -21.01
N GLY A 26 4.12 6.58 -20.88
CA GLY A 26 3.67 7.40 -22.00
C GLY A 26 2.52 6.80 -22.83
N LYS A 27 1.99 5.63 -22.44
CA LYS A 27 0.86 4.98 -23.13
C LYS A 27 -0.22 4.48 -22.18
N ALA A 28 0.10 3.56 -21.28
CA ALA A 28 -0.90 2.98 -20.40
C ALA A 28 -1.19 3.90 -19.22
N LYS A 29 -2.41 3.80 -18.70
CA LYS A 29 -2.86 4.45 -17.47
C LYS A 29 -3.26 3.41 -16.44
N PHE A 30 -3.20 3.78 -15.17
CA PHE A 30 -3.72 2.97 -14.09
C PHE A 30 -5.25 2.94 -14.15
N ALA A 31 -5.81 1.75 -13.98
CA ALA A 31 -7.21 1.55 -13.65
C ALA A 31 -7.37 1.57 -12.13
N ASP A 32 -8.26 2.43 -11.65
CA ASP A 32 -8.62 2.59 -10.24
C ASP A 32 -9.70 1.59 -9.81
N ASP A 33 -9.47 0.92 -8.69
CA ASP A 33 -10.47 0.14 -7.97
C ASP A 33 -10.47 0.54 -6.49
N THR A 34 -11.52 1.25 -6.08
CA THR A 34 -11.70 1.66 -4.69
C THR A 34 -12.63 0.69 -3.99
N TRP A 35 -12.22 0.20 -2.84
CA TRP A 35 -12.96 -0.81 -2.09
C TRP A 35 -13.02 -0.45 -0.61
N LEU A 36 -14.06 -0.95 0.04
CA LEU A 36 -14.31 -0.78 1.48
C LEU A 36 -14.30 -2.13 2.16
N ARG A 37 -13.78 -2.17 3.38
CA ARG A 37 -13.81 -3.38 4.22
C ARG A 37 -15.01 -3.28 5.17
N PRO A 38 -15.90 -4.29 5.23
CA PRO A 38 -17.07 -4.26 6.12
C PRO A 38 -16.71 -4.04 7.60
N GLU A 39 -15.55 -4.55 8.02
CA GLU A 39 -15.04 -4.44 9.39
C GLU A 39 -14.37 -3.08 9.70
N GLY A 40 -14.19 -2.21 8.70
CA GLY A 40 -13.62 -0.88 8.86
C GLY A 40 -12.49 -0.54 7.88
N GLY A 41 -12.55 0.67 7.33
CA GLY A 41 -11.57 1.20 6.38
C GLY A 41 -11.75 0.68 4.94
N GLY A 42 -10.64 0.62 4.20
CA GLY A 42 -10.65 0.26 2.79
C GLY A 42 -9.31 0.49 2.10
N GLY A 43 -9.35 0.63 0.79
CA GLY A 43 -8.16 0.88 -0.01
C GLY A 43 -8.45 1.32 -1.43
N HIS A 44 -7.37 1.68 -2.11
CA HIS A 44 -7.34 2.08 -3.50
C HIS A 44 -6.31 1.19 -4.20
N SER A 45 -6.78 0.28 -5.04
CA SER A 45 -5.94 -0.56 -5.87
C SER A 45 -5.80 0.10 -7.24
N ARG A 46 -4.56 0.36 -7.69
CA ARG A 46 -4.29 0.89 -9.03
C ARG A 46 -3.49 -0.11 -9.83
N VAL A 47 -4.02 -0.56 -10.97
CA VAL A 47 -3.35 -1.53 -11.84
C VAL A 47 -3.07 -0.93 -13.21
N ILE A 48 -1.83 -1.05 -13.69
CA ILE A 48 -1.42 -0.68 -15.04
C ILE A 48 -1.08 -1.95 -15.82
N THR A 49 -1.50 -2.04 -17.08
CA THR A 49 -1.18 -3.16 -17.97
C THR A 49 -0.98 -2.69 -19.40
N LYS A 50 -0.20 -3.43 -20.19
CA LYS A 50 -0.02 -3.22 -21.64
C LYS A 50 0.51 -1.83 -22.01
N GLY A 51 1.41 -1.30 -21.18
CA GLY A 51 2.14 -0.05 -21.42
C GLY A 51 3.16 -0.16 -22.55
N ASN A 52 4.01 0.85 -22.67
CA ASN A 52 5.21 0.78 -23.52
C ASN A 52 6.40 0.18 -22.77
N ILE A 53 6.51 0.52 -21.49
CA ILE A 53 7.61 0.11 -20.61
C ILE A 53 7.09 -0.94 -19.63
N ILE A 54 5.94 -0.67 -18.99
CA ILE A 54 5.36 -1.55 -17.97
C ILE A 54 4.42 -2.57 -18.63
N GLU A 55 4.77 -3.85 -18.52
CA GLU A 55 3.91 -4.95 -18.94
C GLU A 55 2.70 -5.07 -18.03
N LYS A 56 2.97 -5.13 -16.72
CA LYS A 56 1.96 -5.24 -15.66
C LYS A 56 2.52 -4.69 -14.36
N GLY A 57 1.73 -3.90 -13.65
CA GLY A 57 2.12 -3.39 -12.36
C GLY A 57 0.93 -2.97 -11.51
N ALA A 58 1.17 -2.82 -10.22
CA ALA A 58 0.17 -2.33 -9.28
C ALA A 58 0.80 -1.41 -8.25
N VAL A 59 0.07 -0.35 -7.90
CA VAL A 59 0.35 0.51 -6.74
C VAL A 59 -0.90 0.49 -5.88
N ASN A 60 -0.82 -0.10 -4.71
CA ASN A 60 -1.96 -0.26 -3.82
C ASN A 60 -1.77 0.58 -2.57
N PHE A 61 -2.83 1.27 -2.16
CA PHE A 61 -2.96 1.93 -0.89
C PHE A 61 -4.04 1.25 -0.06
N SER A 62 -3.83 1.14 1.23
CA SER A 62 -4.88 0.75 2.17
C SER A 62 -4.79 1.53 3.47
N ALA A 63 -5.94 1.70 4.10
CA ALA A 63 -6.08 2.20 5.46
C ALA A 63 -7.25 1.44 6.09
N VAL A 64 -6.93 0.51 6.98
CA VAL A 64 -7.88 -0.39 7.63
C VAL A 64 -7.75 -0.31 9.13
N GLY A 65 -8.86 -0.48 9.82
CA GLY A 65 -8.86 -0.50 11.27
C GLY A 65 -10.11 -1.15 11.81
N GLY A 66 -10.13 -1.37 13.11
CA GLY A 66 -11.22 -2.03 13.81
C GLY A 66 -10.70 -2.93 14.93
N VAL A 67 -11.53 -3.88 15.35
CA VAL A 67 -11.18 -4.82 16.42
C VAL A 67 -10.03 -5.72 15.95
N THR A 68 -8.98 -5.81 16.76
CA THR A 68 -7.80 -6.62 16.43
C THR A 68 -8.16 -8.11 16.38
N PRO A 69 -7.78 -8.84 15.31
CA PRO A 69 -7.97 -10.28 15.26
C PRO A 69 -7.30 -11.01 16.43
N GLN A 70 -7.98 -12.01 17.00
CA GLN A 70 -7.49 -12.83 18.12
C GLN A 70 -6.08 -13.41 17.91
N SER A 71 -5.73 -13.77 16.67
CA SER A 71 -4.40 -14.28 16.33
C SER A 71 -3.29 -13.25 16.55
N VAL A 72 -3.54 -11.99 16.22
CA VAL A 72 -2.60 -10.87 16.40
C VAL A 72 -2.49 -10.52 17.89
N LEU A 73 -3.62 -10.47 18.60
CA LEU A 73 -3.66 -10.25 20.05
C LEU A 73 -2.83 -11.30 20.79
N LYS A 74 -2.99 -12.59 20.45
CA LYS A 74 -2.21 -13.69 21.01
C LYS A 74 -0.72 -13.55 20.73
N GLY A 75 -0.33 -13.12 19.53
CA GLY A 75 1.07 -12.87 19.17
C GLY A 75 1.72 -11.73 19.94
N LEU A 76 0.91 -10.78 20.44
CA LEU A 76 1.36 -9.62 21.20
C LEU A 76 1.14 -9.75 22.72
N ASN A 77 0.65 -10.90 23.20
CA ASN A 77 0.24 -11.11 24.60
C ASN A 77 -0.78 -10.07 25.10
N LEU A 78 -1.74 -9.69 24.25
CA LEU A 78 -2.83 -8.77 24.55
C LEU A 78 -4.17 -9.52 24.58
N THR A 79 -5.14 -9.02 25.34
CA THR A 79 -6.50 -9.60 25.44
C THR A 79 -7.52 -8.91 24.55
N GLU A 80 -7.37 -7.60 24.35
CA GLU A 80 -8.24 -6.76 23.55
C GLU A 80 -7.46 -5.55 23.01
N GLY A 81 -8.03 -4.88 22.02
CA GLY A 81 -7.47 -3.67 21.44
C GLY A 81 -7.97 -3.45 20.03
N ASP A 82 -8.09 -2.19 19.65
CA ASP A 82 -8.35 -1.80 18.27
C ASP A 82 -7.02 -1.58 17.57
N PHE A 83 -6.97 -1.88 16.28
CA PHE A 83 -5.80 -1.62 15.45
C PHE A 83 -6.13 -0.62 14.35
N PHE A 84 -5.09 0.03 13.86
CA PHE A 84 -5.08 0.76 12.62
C PHE A 84 -3.82 0.38 11.83
N ALA A 85 -3.98 0.12 10.54
CA ALA A 85 -2.91 -0.19 9.63
C ALA A 85 -3.11 0.56 8.31
N THR A 86 -2.06 1.24 7.84
CA THR A 86 -2.08 1.92 6.55
C THR A 86 -0.75 1.75 5.83
N GLY A 87 -0.76 1.77 4.50
CA GLY A 87 0.47 1.67 3.73
C GLY A 87 0.29 1.75 2.23
N VAL A 88 1.41 1.81 1.54
CA VAL A 88 1.53 1.70 0.08
C VAL A 88 2.39 0.49 -0.26
N SER A 89 1.95 -0.31 -1.23
CA SER A 89 2.73 -1.41 -1.81
C SER A 89 2.78 -1.30 -3.32
N ILE A 90 3.91 -1.67 -3.90
CA ILE A 90 4.17 -1.57 -5.34
C ILE A 90 4.80 -2.86 -5.83
N ILE A 91 4.38 -3.28 -7.02
CA ILE A 91 5.14 -4.20 -7.86
C ILE A 91 5.05 -3.76 -9.31
N MET A 92 6.16 -3.70 -10.02
CA MET A 92 6.20 -3.29 -11.43
C MET A 92 7.01 -4.30 -12.24
N HIS A 93 6.39 -4.87 -13.26
CA HIS A 93 7.02 -5.75 -14.24
C HIS A 93 7.17 -5.01 -15.56
N PRO A 94 8.40 -4.62 -15.95
CA PRO A 94 8.68 -4.08 -17.27
C PRO A 94 8.68 -5.15 -18.36
N TYR A 95 8.44 -4.76 -19.61
CA TYR A 95 8.61 -5.65 -20.77
C TYR A 95 10.08 -5.98 -21.06
N ASN A 96 10.97 -5.01 -20.89
CA ASN A 96 12.36 -5.15 -21.26
C ASN A 96 13.11 -5.90 -20.14
N PRO A 97 13.71 -7.08 -20.40
CA PRO A 97 14.42 -7.86 -19.39
C PRO A 97 15.67 -7.15 -18.82
N MET A 98 16.13 -6.08 -19.45
CA MET A 98 17.22 -5.24 -18.93
C MET A 98 16.75 -4.16 -17.94
N VAL A 99 15.44 -4.04 -17.72
CA VAL A 99 14.86 -3.16 -16.69
C VAL A 99 14.38 -4.06 -15.54
N PRO A 100 14.93 -3.90 -14.33
CA PRO A 100 14.60 -4.78 -13.22
C PRO A 100 13.16 -4.62 -12.77
N ILE A 101 12.63 -5.68 -12.17
CA ILE A 101 11.37 -5.62 -11.43
C ILE A 101 11.64 -4.85 -10.15
N ILE A 102 10.72 -3.96 -9.77
CA ILE A 102 10.78 -3.28 -8.48
C ILE A 102 9.62 -3.73 -7.61
N HIS A 103 9.93 -4.01 -6.35
CA HIS A 103 8.96 -4.15 -5.28
C HIS A 103 9.25 -3.12 -4.18
N MET A 104 8.19 -2.56 -3.61
CA MET A 104 8.31 -1.61 -2.50
C MET A 104 7.11 -1.77 -1.58
N ASN A 105 7.34 -1.64 -0.29
CA ASN A 105 6.27 -1.47 0.70
C ASN A 105 6.68 -0.44 1.75
N VAL A 106 5.77 0.46 2.10
CA VAL A 106 5.89 1.31 3.29
C VAL A 106 4.57 1.27 4.04
N ARG A 107 4.62 1.05 5.35
CA ARG A 107 3.43 0.84 6.17
C ARG A 107 3.62 1.37 7.59
N TYR A 108 2.49 1.74 8.18
CA TYR A 108 2.35 2.17 9.56
C TYR A 108 1.31 1.28 10.24
N PHE A 109 1.56 0.96 11.49
CA PHE A 109 0.64 0.22 12.34
C PHE A 109 0.60 0.86 13.72
N GLU A 110 -0.61 0.91 14.31
CA GLU A 110 -0.80 1.26 15.70
C GLU A 110 -1.97 0.50 16.35
N MET A 111 -1.95 0.42 17.67
CA MET A 111 -3.03 -0.14 18.49
C MET A 111 -3.48 0.85 19.56
N SER A 112 -4.72 0.70 20.02
CA SER A 112 -5.28 1.45 21.15
C SER A 112 -4.52 1.24 22.45
N THR A 113 -3.74 0.15 22.57
CA THR A 113 -2.87 -0.14 23.71
C THR A 113 -1.56 0.67 23.72
N GLY A 114 -1.33 1.50 22.69
CA GLY A 114 -0.16 2.38 22.58
C GLY A 114 1.01 1.79 21.78
N VAL A 115 0.91 0.54 21.32
CA VAL A 115 1.92 -0.07 20.45
C VAL A 115 1.84 0.55 19.06
N LYS A 116 2.96 0.99 18.50
CA LYS A 116 3.05 1.56 17.14
C LYS A 116 4.41 1.34 16.51
N TRP A 117 4.43 1.15 15.20
CA TRP A 117 5.68 1.03 14.44
C TRP A 117 5.47 1.34 12.97
N PHE A 118 6.59 1.66 12.31
CA PHE A 118 6.68 1.67 10.85
C PHE A 118 7.36 0.40 10.37
N GLY A 119 7.05 -0.01 9.15
CA GLY A 119 7.76 -1.06 8.45
C GLY A 119 7.82 -0.74 6.95
N GLY A 120 8.79 -1.31 6.27
CA GLY A 120 8.90 -1.12 4.84
C GLY A 120 10.22 -1.58 4.26
N GLY A 121 10.40 -1.30 2.98
CA GLY A 121 11.56 -1.65 2.19
C GLY A 121 11.31 -1.39 0.71
N ILE A 122 12.41 -1.40 -0.04
CA ILE A 122 12.43 -1.32 -1.50
C ILE A 122 13.51 -2.28 -1.99
N ASP A 123 13.19 -3.01 -3.05
CA ASP A 123 14.08 -4.02 -3.62
C ASP A 123 13.93 -4.09 -5.14
N LEU A 124 15.00 -4.54 -5.80
CA LEU A 124 15.10 -4.74 -7.23
C LEU A 124 15.41 -6.21 -7.50
N THR A 125 14.72 -6.79 -8.48
CA THR A 125 14.94 -8.16 -8.98
C THR A 125 15.37 -8.14 -10.43
#